data_AF-A0AAJ1R0G8-F1
#
_entry.id   AF-A0AAJ1R0G8-F1
#
_cell.length_a   1.000
_cell.length_b   1.000
_cell.length_c   1.000
_cell.angle_alpha   90.00
_cell.angle_beta   90.00
_cell.angle_gamma   90.00
#
_symmetry.space_group_name_H-M   'P 1'
#
loop_
_entity.id
_entity.type
_entity.pdbx_description
1 polymer ?
#
loop_
_entity_poly.entity_id
_entity_poly.type
_entity_poly.pdbx_seq_one_letter_code
_entity_poly.pdbx_strand_id
1 'polypeptide(L)'
;MSKKLFLFFILFCNNFLFSQKADSSYIECKYLVTFLIDTANIKTQKKEIASLLIGRKSSIFKSNQKAFADSLGIKMIEKSMNNPVDGQVVINASALPSAKFKPEVFYSDGKVTIYDKISRDGYRYDLNNKIEWKLESESKIIQGYQCKKAVCKYRKKIMTAWYTDEIPIQEGPYSFKGLPGLILEIYDDKNYFNFSLVGLKNTKKPIGSLPNGIDTTYEKFYKKRKERMDDPLSSFFGTFGKLPPKGSEEAIIRNIRNINNFLD
;
A
#
# COMPACT_ATOMS: atom_id res chain seq x y z
N MET A 1 -36.61 17.10 62.09
CA MET A 1 -36.85 17.10 60.62
C MET A 1 -35.50 17.10 59.92
N SER A 2 -35.32 16.18 58.97
CA SER A 2 -34.04 15.64 58.52
C SER A 2 -33.23 16.58 57.62
N LYS A 3 -31.94 16.71 57.90
CA LYS A 3 -30.94 17.24 56.95
C LYS A 3 -30.57 16.09 56.01
N LYS A 4 -30.97 16.19 54.74
CA LYS A 4 -30.60 15.24 53.68
C LYS A 4 -29.10 15.42 53.36
N LEU A 5 -28.32 14.40 53.65
CA LEU A 5 -26.91 14.28 53.29
C LEU A 5 -26.83 13.91 51.79
N PHE A 6 -26.35 14.82 50.95
CA PHE A 6 -26.18 14.57 49.53
C PHE A 6 -24.85 13.83 49.31
N LEU A 7 -24.91 12.50 49.21
CA LEU A 7 -23.74 11.68 48.85
C LEU A 7 -23.45 11.87 47.35
N PHE A 8 -22.36 12.57 47.03
CA PHE A 8 -21.79 12.64 45.69
C PHE A 8 -21.02 11.33 45.43
N PHE A 9 -21.68 10.35 44.80
CA PHE A 9 -21.03 9.12 44.35
C PHE A 9 -20.27 9.42 43.06
N ILE A 10 -18.98 9.78 43.18
CA ILE A 10 -18.08 9.91 42.03
C ILE A 10 -17.85 8.48 41.48
N LEU A 11 -18.54 8.15 40.39
CA LEU A 11 -18.21 7.01 39.55
C LEU A 11 -16.77 7.19 39.05
N PHE A 12 -15.84 6.46 39.67
CA PHE A 12 -14.56 6.13 39.07
C PHE A 12 -14.83 5.24 37.84
N CYS A 13 -15.18 5.88 36.72
CA CYS A 13 -14.98 5.26 35.42
C CYS A 13 -13.48 5.09 35.25
N ASN A 14 -12.99 3.90 35.64
CA ASN A 14 -11.70 3.39 35.20
C ASN A 14 -11.72 3.36 33.68
N ASN A 15 -11.34 4.48 33.06
CA ASN A 15 -10.81 4.51 31.72
C ASN A 15 -9.46 3.79 31.76
N PHE A 16 -9.48 2.46 31.86
CA PHE A 16 -8.45 1.66 31.23
C PHE A 16 -8.61 1.88 29.73
N LEU A 17 -8.10 3.02 29.28
CA LEU A 17 -7.67 3.22 27.90
C LEU A 17 -6.60 2.15 27.69
N PHE A 18 -7.02 0.98 27.21
CA PHE A 18 -6.12 0.08 26.52
C PHE A 18 -5.58 0.86 25.34
N SER A 19 -4.47 1.56 25.55
CA SER A 19 -3.57 1.90 24.46
C SER A 19 -3.16 0.55 23.87
N GLN A 20 -3.82 0.14 22.78
CA GLN A 20 -3.44 -1.06 22.06
C GLN A 20 -2.00 -0.80 21.59
N LYS A 21 -1.01 -1.42 22.27
CA LYS A 21 0.38 -1.32 21.86
C LYS A 21 0.45 -1.77 20.41
N ALA A 22 0.90 -0.88 19.54
CA ALA A 22 1.15 -1.18 18.14
C ALA A 22 2.07 -2.41 18.04
N ASP A 23 1.73 -3.33 17.13
CA ASP A 23 2.54 -4.53 16.91
C ASP A 23 3.95 -4.14 16.45
N SER A 24 4.91 -5.00 16.74
CA SER A 24 6.29 -4.84 16.29
C SER A 24 6.64 -6.01 15.39
N SER A 25 7.21 -5.68 14.23
CA SER A 25 7.74 -6.70 13.34
C SER A 25 8.81 -7.53 14.03
N TYR A 26 8.88 -8.81 13.71
CA TYR A 26 10.00 -9.68 14.02
C TYR A 26 10.81 -10.02 12.75
N ILE A 27 10.21 -9.90 11.56
CA ILE A 27 10.85 -10.08 10.25
C ILE A 27 10.54 -8.90 9.32
N GLU A 28 11.52 -8.49 8.52
CA GLU A 28 11.37 -7.62 7.36
C GLU A 28 11.80 -8.38 6.11
N CYS A 29 10.88 -8.52 5.16
CA CYS A 29 11.16 -9.01 3.81
C CYS A 29 11.25 -7.81 2.86
N LYS A 30 12.31 -7.73 2.07
CA LYS A 30 12.48 -6.73 1.01
C LYS A 30 12.19 -7.37 -0.33
N TYR A 31 11.29 -6.77 -1.08
CA TYR A 31 10.94 -7.18 -2.44
C TYR A 31 11.41 -6.14 -3.44
N LEU A 32 12.02 -6.59 -4.52
CA LEU A 32 12.17 -5.81 -5.73
C LEU A 32 10.84 -5.89 -6.51
N VAL A 33 10.15 -4.76 -6.59
CA VAL A 33 8.92 -4.61 -7.37
C VAL A 33 9.32 -4.10 -8.75
N THR A 34 9.14 -4.93 -9.78
CA THR A 34 9.37 -4.57 -11.18
C THR A 34 8.03 -4.46 -11.88
N PHE A 35 7.76 -3.33 -12.53
CA PHE A 35 6.48 -3.10 -13.20
C PHE A 35 6.57 -2.12 -14.36
N LEU A 36 5.69 -2.26 -15.35
CA LEU A 36 5.49 -1.25 -16.38
C LEU A 36 4.55 -0.15 -15.87
N ILE A 37 4.77 1.09 -16.29
CA ILE A 37 3.76 2.15 -16.08
C ILE A 37 2.69 2.02 -17.18
N ASP A 38 3.16 1.91 -18.42
CA ASP A 38 2.37 1.73 -19.63
C ASP A 38 2.64 0.34 -20.20
N THR A 39 1.62 -0.50 -20.21
CA THR A 39 1.68 -1.87 -20.73
C THR A 39 1.95 -1.94 -22.24
N ALA A 40 1.75 -0.84 -22.99
CA ALA A 40 2.09 -0.75 -24.40
C ALA A 40 3.55 -0.33 -24.66
N ASN A 41 4.29 0.06 -23.61
CA ASN A 41 5.65 0.58 -23.74
C ASN A 41 6.61 0.00 -22.70
N ILE A 42 7.40 -1.00 -23.11
CA ILE A 42 8.38 -1.68 -22.28
C ILE A 42 9.44 -0.73 -21.67
N LYS A 43 9.74 0.40 -22.31
CA LYS A 43 10.70 1.40 -21.80
C LYS A 43 10.20 2.10 -20.54
N THR A 44 8.92 1.96 -20.21
CA THR A 44 8.34 2.53 -18.99
C THR A 44 8.56 1.67 -17.76
N GLN A 45 9.31 0.56 -17.86
CA GLN A 45 9.64 -0.29 -16.72
C GLN A 45 10.27 0.52 -15.58
N LYS A 46 9.79 0.25 -14.37
CA LYS A 46 10.31 0.76 -13.11
C LYS A 46 10.63 -0.40 -12.18
N LYS A 47 11.58 -0.12 -11.28
CA LYS A 47 12.06 -1.03 -10.25
C LYS A 47 12.12 -0.25 -8.95
N GLU A 48 11.42 -0.74 -7.93
CA GLU A 48 11.40 -0.13 -6.59
C GLU A 48 11.55 -1.20 -5.52
N ILE A 49 12.17 -0.85 -4.39
CA ILE A 49 12.19 -1.72 -3.22
C ILE A 49 10.96 -1.42 -2.37
N ALA A 50 10.22 -2.46 -2.02
CA ALA A 50 9.16 -2.42 -1.03
C ALA A 50 9.51 -3.36 0.13
N SER A 51 9.13 -2.96 1.35
CA SER A 51 9.31 -3.77 2.55
C SER A 51 7.96 -4.31 3.00
N LEU A 52 7.94 -5.60 3.33
CA LEU A 52 6.92 -6.27 4.13
C LEU A 52 7.46 -6.40 5.56
N LEU A 53 6.83 -5.73 6.51
CA LEU A 53 7.09 -5.90 7.94
C LEU A 53 6.07 -6.88 8.51
N ILE A 54 6.54 -7.97 9.10
CA ILE A 54 5.70 -9.06 9.63
C ILE A 54 5.82 -9.06 11.15
N GLY A 55 4.70 -8.82 11.83
CA GLY A 55 4.53 -8.90 13.28
C GLY A 55 3.71 -10.11 13.68
N ARG A 56 3.45 -10.25 14.98
CA ARG A 56 2.72 -11.43 15.50
C ARG A 56 1.22 -11.36 15.21
N LYS A 57 0.67 -10.16 15.08
CA LYS A 57 -0.76 -9.90 14.90
C LYS A 57 -1.04 -9.20 13.57
N SER A 58 -0.10 -8.40 13.08
CA SER A 58 -0.26 -7.61 11.88
C SER A 58 0.94 -7.66 10.95
N SER A 59 0.73 -7.23 9.71
CA SER A 59 1.79 -7.00 8.74
C SER A 59 1.49 -5.76 7.89
N ILE A 60 2.54 -5.11 7.39
CA ILE A 60 2.41 -3.98 6.47
C ILE A 60 3.40 -4.08 5.31
N PHE A 61 2.89 -3.94 4.09
CA PHE A 61 3.67 -3.86 2.86
C PHE A 61 3.62 -2.44 2.29
N LYS A 62 4.78 -1.83 2.03
CA LYS A 62 4.86 -0.48 1.42
C LYS A 62 6.17 -0.22 0.70
N SER A 63 6.15 0.67 -0.29
CA SER A 63 7.36 1.14 -1.00
C SER A 63 8.31 1.88 -0.03
N ASN A 64 9.59 1.53 -0.07
CA ASN A 64 10.62 2.18 0.74
C ASN A 64 10.88 3.61 0.28
N GLN A 65 10.79 3.85 -1.04
CA GLN A 65 10.91 5.19 -1.59
C GLN A 65 9.75 6.08 -1.16
N LYS A 66 8.53 5.53 -1.12
CA LYS A 66 7.36 6.23 -0.59
C LYS A 66 7.52 6.53 0.89
N ALA A 67 7.89 5.53 1.70
CA ALA A 67 8.11 5.71 3.14
C ALA A 67 9.18 6.77 3.44
N PHE A 68 10.24 6.83 2.64
CA PHE A 68 11.27 7.86 2.74
C PHE A 68 10.72 9.24 2.33
N ALA A 69 9.98 9.33 1.22
CA ALA A 69 9.35 10.58 0.78
C ALA A 69 8.37 11.14 1.82
N ASP A 70 7.56 10.28 2.44
CA ASP A 70 6.61 10.67 3.48
C ASP A 70 7.35 11.19 4.73
N SER A 71 8.43 10.52 5.14
CA SER A 71 9.28 10.98 6.26
C SER A 71 9.92 12.34 6.00
N LEU A 72 10.43 12.56 4.78
CA LEU A 72 10.96 13.87 4.38
C LEU A 72 9.86 14.94 4.33
N GLY A 73 8.67 14.59 3.81
CA GLY A 73 7.53 15.50 3.74
C GLY A 73 7.08 16.00 5.11
N ILE A 74 6.99 15.12 6.10
CA ILE A 74 6.67 15.49 7.50
C ILE A 74 7.71 16.48 8.04
N LYS A 75 9.00 16.20 7.85
CA LYS A 75 10.08 17.11 8.28
C LYS A 75 10.02 18.46 7.58
N MET A 76 9.64 18.50 6.30
CA MET A 76 9.44 19.74 5.56
C MET A 76 8.25 20.55 6.11
N ILE A 77 7.14 19.87 6.42
CA ILE A 77 5.97 20.49 7.07
C ILE A 77 6.37 21.08 8.42
N GLU A 78 7.04 20.29 9.28
CA GLU A 78 7.52 20.75 10.59
C GLU A 78 8.43 21.97 10.48
N LYS A 79 9.41 21.93 9.56
CA LYS A 79 10.31 23.07 9.33
C LYS A 79 9.55 24.32 8.87
N SER A 80 8.56 24.17 7.99
CA SER A 80 7.77 25.29 7.48
C SER A 80 6.75 25.81 8.50
N MET A 81 6.22 24.96 9.39
CA MET A 81 5.39 25.41 10.51
C MET A 81 6.21 26.23 11.51
N ASN A 82 7.47 25.85 11.72
CA ASN A 82 8.38 26.58 12.62
C ASN A 82 8.95 27.86 11.97
N ASN A 83 8.96 27.96 10.64
CA ASN A 83 9.44 29.13 9.90
C ASN A 83 8.50 29.45 8.72
N PRO A 84 7.30 29.98 8.99
CA PRO A 84 6.33 30.29 7.94
C PRO A 84 6.81 31.46 7.08
N VAL A 85 6.54 31.41 5.77
CA VAL A 85 6.79 32.52 4.84
C VAL A 85 5.49 33.32 4.73
N ASP A 86 5.51 34.58 5.14
CA ASP A 86 4.31 35.45 5.19
C ASP A 86 3.12 34.83 5.94
N GLY A 87 3.40 34.11 7.03
CA GLY A 87 2.39 33.41 7.83
C GLY A 87 1.81 32.15 7.17
N GLN A 88 2.35 31.72 6.03
CA GLN A 88 1.90 30.52 5.31
C GLN A 88 2.90 29.37 5.40
N VAL A 89 2.37 28.15 5.44
CA VAL A 89 3.15 26.92 5.29
C VAL A 89 3.44 26.69 3.81
N VAL A 90 4.69 26.85 3.40
CA VAL A 90 5.15 26.70 2.01
C VAL A 90 6.04 25.46 1.92
N ILE A 91 5.60 24.47 1.14
CA ILE A 91 6.31 23.20 0.98
C ILE A 91 6.67 23.00 -0.48
N ASN A 92 7.96 22.83 -0.77
CA ASN A 92 8.41 22.45 -2.11
C ASN A 92 8.30 20.93 -2.29
N ALA A 93 7.09 20.46 -2.62
CA ALA A 93 6.84 19.03 -2.86
C ALA A 93 7.63 18.44 -4.04
N SER A 94 8.16 19.27 -4.95
CA SER A 94 8.98 18.79 -6.09
C SER A 94 10.35 18.24 -5.67
N ALA A 95 10.83 18.62 -4.47
CA ALA A 95 12.07 18.12 -3.90
C ALA A 95 11.94 16.71 -3.27
N LEU A 96 10.71 16.19 -3.16
CA LEU A 96 10.47 14.85 -2.59
C LEU A 96 10.66 13.76 -3.64
N PRO A 97 11.30 12.63 -3.30
CA PRO A 97 11.42 11.51 -4.21
C PRO A 97 10.04 10.95 -4.56
N SER A 98 9.80 10.72 -5.86
CA SER A 98 8.50 10.25 -6.36
C SER A 98 8.50 8.74 -6.53
N ALA A 99 8.01 8.01 -5.53
CA ALA A 99 7.68 6.60 -5.70
C ALA A 99 6.58 6.44 -6.77
N LYS A 100 6.73 5.49 -7.69
CA LYS A 100 5.70 5.12 -8.67
C LYS A 100 4.84 3.97 -8.14
N PHE A 101 5.39 3.09 -7.30
CA PHE A 101 4.59 2.11 -6.57
C PHE A 101 3.96 2.78 -5.34
N LYS A 102 2.67 3.09 -5.43
CA LYS A 102 1.89 3.81 -4.41
C LYS A 102 1.14 2.95 -3.39
N PRO A 103 0.63 1.75 -3.72
CA PRO A 103 -0.20 1.01 -2.79
C PRO A 103 0.52 0.64 -1.49
N GLU A 104 -0.21 0.70 -0.39
CA GLU A 104 0.19 0.14 0.90
C GLU A 104 -0.85 -0.87 1.36
N VAL A 105 -0.40 -2.00 1.89
CA VAL A 105 -1.28 -3.08 2.32
C VAL A 105 -1.04 -3.35 3.78
N PHE A 106 -2.10 -3.28 4.58
CA PHE A 106 -2.07 -3.59 5.99
C PHE A 106 -2.95 -4.80 6.26
N TYR A 107 -2.44 -5.72 7.06
CA TYR A 107 -3.17 -6.88 7.53
C TYR A 107 -3.24 -6.87 9.04
N SER A 108 -4.43 -7.09 9.59
CA SER A 108 -4.65 -7.34 11.02
C SER A 108 -5.86 -8.24 11.17
N ASP A 109 -5.77 -9.22 12.07
CA ASP A 109 -6.92 -10.04 12.50
C ASP A 109 -7.73 -10.65 11.33
N GLY A 110 -7.03 -11.23 10.35
CA GLY A 110 -7.66 -11.88 9.19
C GLY A 110 -8.16 -10.93 8.11
N LYS A 111 -8.04 -9.62 8.32
CA LYS A 111 -8.53 -8.57 7.43
C LYS A 111 -7.37 -7.91 6.69
N VAL A 112 -7.51 -7.75 5.37
CA VAL A 112 -6.56 -7.01 4.53
C VAL A 112 -7.20 -5.69 4.10
N THR A 113 -6.55 -4.58 4.43
CA THR A 113 -6.94 -3.24 3.98
C THR A 113 -5.85 -2.69 3.05
N ILE A 114 -6.27 -2.13 1.92
CA ILE A 114 -5.39 -1.49 0.95
C ILE A 114 -5.60 0.01 1.00
N TYR A 115 -4.49 0.75 1.04
CA TYR A 115 -4.45 2.18 0.74
C TYR A 115 -3.87 2.38 -0.66
N ASP A 116 -4.55 3.15 -1.51
CA ASP A 116 -4.02 3.56 -2.81
C ASP A 116 -4.49 4.97 -3.17
N LYS A 117 -3.84 5.60 -4.15
CA LYS A 117 -4.14 6.98 -4.57
C LYS A 117 -4.72 7.04 -5.97
N ILE A 118 -5.75 7.87 -6.12
CA ILE A 118 -6.18 8.37 -7.43
C ILE A 118 -5.96 9.87 -7.40
N SER A 119 -5.02 10.35 -8.23
CA SER A 119 -4.62 11.76 -8.21
C SER A 119 -4.05 12.16 -6.84
N ARG A 120 -4.62 13.19 -6.18
CA ARG A 120 -4.23 13.64 -4.84
C ARG A 120 -4.90 12.87 -3.71
N ASP A 121 -6.04 12.25 -4.00
CA ASP A 121 -6.88 11.61 -3.00
C ASP A 121 -6.37 10.21 -2.65
N GLY A 122 -6.26 9.93 -1.36
CA GLY A 122 -6.01 8.59 -0.84
C GLY A 122 -7.32 7.88 -0.51
N TYR A 123 -7.41 6.60 -0.85
CA TYR A 123 -8.56 5.75 -0.58
C TYR A 123 -8.12 4.55 0.24
N ARG A 124 -9.00 4.09 1.13
CA ARG A 124 -8.84 2.82 1.84
C ARG A 124 -10.01 1.91 1.52
N TYR A 125 -9.73 0.65 1.25
CA TYR A 125 -10.76 -0.36 1.05
C TYR A 125 -10.26 -1.72 1.51
N ASP A 126 -11.20 -2.55 1.96
CA ASP A 126 -10.91 -3.90 2.42
C ASP A 126 -10.99 -4.91 1.28
N LEU A 127 -10.11 -5.91 1.32
CA LEU A 127 -10.24 -7.10 0.49
C LEU A 127 -11.04 -8.15 1.25
N ASN A 128 -12.25 -8.43 0.76
CA ASN A 128 -13.17 -9.37 1.40
C ASN A 128 -12.94 -10.82 0.94
N ASN A 129 -12.21 -11.03 -0.15
CA ASN A 129 -12.04 -12.35 -0.75
C ASN A 129 -10.66 -12.92 -0.43
N LYS A 130 -10.63 -14.12 0.14
CA LYS A 130 -9.40 -14.91 0.26
C LYS A 130 -8.94 -15.33 -1.14
N ILE A 131 -7.63 -15.39 -1.34
CA ILE A 131 -7.05 -15.85 -2.60
C ILE A 131 -7.14 -17.37 -2.64
N GLU A 132 -7.80 -17.89 -3.68
CA GLU A 132 -7.87 -19.32 -3.96
C GLU A 132 -6.64 -19.75 -4.74
N TRP A 133 -5.69 -20.39 -4.05
CA TRP A 133 -4.48 -20.91 -4.64
C TRP A 133 -4.67 -22.34 -5.14
N LYS A 134 -4.24 -22.58 -6.38
CA LYS A 134 -4.01 -23.93 -6.91
C LYS A 134 -2.52 -24.25 -6.78
N LEU A 135 -2.20 -25.24 -5.96
CA LEU A 135 -0.81 -25.71 -5.80
C LEU A 135 -0.42 -26.57 -6.99
N GLU A 136 0.81 -26.39 -7.47
CA GLU A 136 1.37 -27.13 -8.61
C GLU A 136 2.60 -27.94 -8.14
N SER A 137 2.96 -28.99 -8.89
CA SER A 137 4.08 -29.88 -8.54
C SER A 137 5.46 -29.33 -8.90
N GLU A 138 5.51 -28.26 -9.70
CA GLU A 138 6.76 -27.61 -10.10
C GLU A 138 7.50 -27.03 -8.89
N SER A 139 8.83 -27.16 -8.92
CA SER A 139 9.71 -26.60 -7.90
C SER A 139 10.94 -25.94 -8.51
N LYS A 140 11.51 -24.97 -7.78
CA LYS A 140 12.77 -24.33 -8.14
C LYS A 140 13.45 -23.75 -6.89
N ILE A 141 14.73 -23.43 -6.99
CA ILE A 141 15.47 -22.79 -5.90
C ILE A 141 15.45 -21.27 -6.10
N ILE A 142 15.06 -20.51 -5.06
CA ILE A 142 15.12 -19.05 -5.03
C ILE A 142 15.85 -18.63 -3.75
N GLN A 143 16.93 -17.84 -3.88
CA GLN A 143 17.71 -17.37 -2.73
C GLN A 143 18.16 -18.50 -1.77
N GLY A 144 18.40 -19.70 -2.31
CA GLY A 144 18.79 -20.88 -1.53
C GLY A 144 17.64 -21.71 -0.94
N TYR A 145 16.39 -21.27 -1.08
CA TYR A 145 15.21 -22.00 -0.58
C TYR A 145 14.55 -22.82 -1.68
N GLN A 146 14.15 -24.06 -1.36
CA GLN A 146 13.32 -24.88 -2.21
C GLN A 146 11.91 -24.28 -2.24
N CYS A 147 11.49 -23.83 -3.42
CA CYS A 147 10.19 -23.22 -3.65
C CYS A 147 9.28 -24.15 -4.43
N LYS A 148 7.99 -24.09 -4.12
CA LYS A 148 6.89 -24.74 -4.82
C LYS A 148 6.09 -23.69 -5.58
N LYS A 149 5.52 -24.09 -6.71
CA LYS A 149 4.68 -23.21 -7.53
C LYS A 149 3.23 -23.24 -7.03
N ALA A 150 2.59 -22.08 -7.06
CA ALA A 150 1.14 -21.97 -6.94
C ALA A 150 0.62 -20.95 -7.94
N VAL A 151 -0.61 -21.14 -8.40
CA VAL A 151 -1.27 -20.22 -9.32
C VAL A 151 -2.62 -19.78 -8.74
N CYS A 152 -3.03 -18.55 -9.03
CA CYS A 152 -4.36 -18.09 -8.69
C CYS A 152 -4.89 -17.13 -9.75
N LYS A 153 -6.21 -16.91 -9.74
CA LYS A 153 -6.83 -15.81 -10.45
C LYS A 153 -6.98 -14.64 -9.49
N TYR A 154 -6.19 -13.60 -9.68
CA TYR A 154 -6.30 -12.37 -8.92
C TYR A 154 -6.99 -11.32 -9.79
N ARG A 155 -8.28 -11.11 -9.51
CA ARG A 155 -9.16 -10.21 -10.29
C ARG A 155 -9.16 -10.62 -11.78
N LYS A 156 -8.57 -9.81 -12.66
CA LYS A 156 -8.49 -10.07 -14.11
C LYS A 156 -7.18 -10.73 -14.55
N LYS A 157 -6.25 -10.98 -13.63
CA LYS A 157 -4.91 -11.51 -13.92
C LYS A 157 -4.75 -12.94 -13.42
N ILE A 158 -3.95 -13.72 -14.14
CA ILE A 158 -3.44 -14.99 -13.64
C ILE A 158 -2.10 -14.69 -12.98
N MET A 159 -1.95 -15.08 -11.73
CA MET A 159 -0.73 -14.88 -10.97
C MET A 159 -0.03 -16.21 -10.77
N THR A 160 1.28 -16.24 -10.97
CA THR A 160 2.14 -17.36 -10.57
C THR A 160 2.97 -16.92 -9.38
N ALA A 161 2.87 -17.66 -8.27
CA ALA A 161 3.68 -17.48 -7.07
C ALA A 161 4.64 -18.65 -6.89
N TRP A 162 5.82 -18.35 -6.37
CA TRP A 162 6.78 -19.32 -5.87
C TRP A 162 6.96 -19.09 -4.37
N TYR A 163 6.64 -20.09 -3.57
CA TYR A 163 6.65 -20.01 -2.11
C TYR A 163 7.47 -21.14 -1.49
N THR A 164 8.00 -20.94 -0.28
CA THR A 164 8.75 -21.97 0.46
C THR A 164 8.13 -22.21 1.82
N ASP A 165 7.92 -23.48 2.17
CA ASP A 165 7.46 -23.92 3.49
C ASP A 165 8.60 -24.03 4.52
N GLU A 166 9.87 -23.88 4.08
CA GLU A 166 11.03 -23.72 4.97
C GLU A 166 10.92 -22.45 5.82
N ILE A 167 10.18 -21.44 5.33
CA ILE A 167 9.76 -20.27 6.09
C ILE A 167 8.24 -20.36 6.22
N PRO A 168 7.71 -21.00 7.29
CA PRO A 168 6.28 -21.34 7.42
C PRO A 168 5.44 -20.13 7.86
N ILE A 169 5.57 -19.02 7.14
CA ILE A 169 4.85 -17.77 7.34
C ILE A 169 3.98 -17.54 6.12
N GLN A 170 2.66 -17.56 6.28
CA GLN A 170 1.69 -17.43 5.18
C GLN A 170 1.52 -15.98 4.69
N GLU A 171 2.64 -15.30 4.41
CA GLU A 171 2.71 -13.91 4.00
C GLU A 171 3.41 -13.76 2.65
N GLY A 172 3.28 -12.58 2.04
CA GLY A 172 3.86 -12.28 0.75
C GLY A 172 3.74 -10.79 0.39
N PRO A 173 4.27 -10.39 -0.77
CA PRO A 173 4.23 -9.00 -1.19
C PRO A 173 2.81 -8.55 -1.54
N TYR A 174 2.56 -7.24 -1.43
CA TYR A 174 1.24 -6.65 -1.67
C TYR A 174 0.14 -7.30 -0.82
N SER A 175 -0.89 -7.87 -1.43
CA SER A 175 -1.97 -8.60 -0.75
C SER A 175 -1.89 -10.11 -0.93
N PHE A 176 -0.81 -10.62 -1.54
CA PHE A 176 -0.67 -12.05 -1.83
C PHE A 176 -0.26 -12.81 -0.58
N LYS A 177 -1.15 -13.66 -0.08
CA LYS A 177 -0.94 -14.42 1.15
C LYS A 177 -1.78 -15.70 1.21
N GLY A 178 -1.58 -16.51 2.25
CA GLY A 178 -2.35 -17.73 2.49
C GLY A 178 -1.81 -19.01 1.85
N LEU A 179 -0.61 -18.97 1.26
CA LEU A 179 0.12 -20.19 0.89
C LEU A 179 0.76 -20.81 2.15
N PRO A 180 1.05 -22.12 2.17
CA PRO A 180 1.69 -22.81 3.31
C PRO A 180 3.11 -22.35 3.69
N GLY A 181 3.56 -21.20 3.20
CA GLY A 181 4.89 -20.65 3.43
C GLY A 181 5.05 -19.27 2.79
N LEU A 182 6.22 -18.66 2.97
CA LEU A 182 6.49 -17.30 2.50
C LEU A 182 6.54 -17.28 0.97
N ILE A 183 5.88 -16.29 0.35
CA ILE A 183 5.98 -16.06 -1.10
C ILE A 183 7.31 -15.36 -1.40
N LEU A 184 8.20 -16.02 -2.14
CA LEU A 184 9.51 -15.48 -2.51
C LEU A 184 9.48 -14.76 -3.86
N GLU A 185 8.60 -15.17 -4.75
CA GLU A 185 8.39 -14.50 -6.03
C GLU A 185 6.92 -14.58 -6.44
N ILE A 186 6.39 -13.52 -7.05
CA ILE A 186 5.08 -13.57 -7.70
C ILE A 186 5.03 -12.61 -8.89
N TYR A 187 4.48 -13.08 -10.00
CA TYR A 187 4.33 -12.30 -11.23
C TYR A 187 3.01 -12.60 -11.94
N ASP A 188 2.52 -11.63 -12.71
CA ASP A 188 1.39 -11.86 -13.61
C ASP A 188 1.82 -12.57 -14.90
N ASP A 189 0.87 -13.20 -15.58
CA ASP A 189 1.05 -13.94 -16.84
C ASP A 189 1.80 -13.16 -17.94
N LYS A 190 1.70 -11.83 -17.93
CA LYS A 190 2.36 -10.94 -18.89
C LYS A 190 3.69 -10.37 -18.41
N ASN A 191 4.13 -10.67 -17.19
CA ASN A 191 5.30 -10.06 -16.53
C ASN A 191 5.26 -8.52 -16.49
N TYR A 192 4.06 -7.94 -16.47
CA TYR A 192 3.87 -6.50 -16.30
C TYR A 192 3.99 -6.10 -14.84
N PHE A 193 3.81 -7.03 -13.90
CA PHE A 193 4.13 -6.88 -12.50
C PHE A 193 4.87 -8.12 -11.99
N ASN A 194 6.01 -7.91 -11.34
CA ASN A 194 6.78 -8.94 -10.66
C ASN A 194 7.24 -8.42 -9.29
N PHE A 195 7.12 -9.25 -8.27
CA PHE A 195 7.72 -9.09 -6.96
C PHE A 195 8.72 -10.20 -6.73
N SER A 196 9.98 -9.87 -6.48
CA SER A 196 11.02 -10.86 -6.15
C SER A 196 11.66 -10.53 -4.81
N LEU A 197 11.75 -11.51 -3.90
CA LEU A 197 12.44 -11.35 -2.62
C LEU A 197 13.94 -11.12 -2.87
N VAL A 198 14.46 -10.01 -2.33
CA VAL A 198 15.88 -9.63 -2.45
C VAL A 198 16.56 -9.50 -1.09
N GLY A 199 15.83 -9.68 0.00
CA GLY A 199 16.42 -9.73 1.33
C GLY A 199 15.40 -10.08 2.40
N LEU A 200 15.88 -10.78 3.42
CA LEU A 200 15.12 -11.13 4.60
C LEU A 200 16.00 -10.90 5.82
N LYS A 201 15.44 -10.27 6.86
CA LYS A 201 16.16 -10.08 8.12
C LYS A 201 15.22 -10.01 9.31
N ASN A 202 15.75 -10.39 10.47
CA ASN A 202 15.10 -10.11 11.74
C ASN A 202 15.14 -8.60 12.01
N THR A 203 14.06 -8.08 12.57
CA THR A 203 13.93 -6.65 12.89
C THR A 203 13.00 -6.47 14.08
N LYS A 204 12.97 -5.26 14.64
CA LYS A 204 12.00 -4.83 15.66
C LYS A 204 11.49 -3.43 15.34
N LYS A 205 10.82 -3.30 14.18
CA LYS A 205 10.23 -2.02 13.74
C LYS A 205 8.76 -1.98 14.11
N PRO A 206 8.23 -0.84 14.59
CA PRO A 206 6.79 -0.66 14.77
C PRO A 206 6.05 -0.88 13.46
N ILE A 207 4.96 -1.64 13.50
CA ILE A 207 4.03 -1.78 12.39
C ILE A 207 2.99 -0.67 12.55
N GLY A 208 3.15 0.39 11.76
CA GLY A 208 2.23 1.53 11.75
C GLY A 208 0.91 1.23 11.06
N SER A 209 -0.06 2.12 11.21
CA SER A 209 -1.30 2.11 10.46
C SER A 209 -1.11 2.61 9.03
N LEU A 210 -2.09 2.32 8.16
CA LEU A 210 -2.19 2.97 6.86
C LEU A 210 -2.38 4.49 7.03
N PRO A 211 -1.98 5.28 6.01
CA PRO A 211 -2.32 6.70 5.96
C PRO A 211 -3.85 6.91 6.04
N ASN A 212 -4.26 8.10 6.50
CA ASN A 212 -5.65 8.52 6.41
C ASN A 212 -6.08 8.61 4.94
N GLY A 213 -7.32 8.23 4.66
CA GLY A 213 -7.89 8.23 3.33
C GLY A 213 -9.41 8.09 3.37
N ILE A 214 -10.04 8.25 2.21
CA ILE A 214 -11.47 8.07 2.03
C ILE A 214 -11.77 6.57 2.09
N ASP A 215 -12.50 6.14 3.12
CA ASP A 215 -12.95 4.77 3.24
C ASP A 215 -14.02 4.47 2.19
N THR A 216 -13.84 3.37 1.45
CA THR A 216 -14.69 3.01 0.32
C THR A 216 -14.66 1.49 0.08
N THR A 217 -15.39 1.01 -0.93
CA THR A 217 -15.28 -0.37 -1.41
C THR A 217 -14.33 -0.43 -2.60
N TYR A 218 -13.79 -1.62 -2.88
CA TYR A 218 -12.97 -1.84 -4.06
C TYR A 218 -13.68 -1.46 -5.35
N GLU A 219 -14.97 -1.78 -5.49
CA GLU A 219 -15.77 -1.51 -6.70
C GLU A 219 -15.89 -0.01 -6.96
N LYS A 220 -16.18 0.77 -5.91
CA LYS A 220 -16.26 2.24 -6.00
C LYS A 220 -14.92 2.85 -6.34
N PHE A 221 -13.85 2.36 -5.72
CA PHE A 221 -12.49 2.80 -6.01
C PHE A 221 -12.09 2.49 -7.46
N TYR A 222 -12.33 1.26 -7.93
CA TYR A 222 -12.08 0.84 -9.30
C TYR A 222 -12.87 1.68 -10.31
N LYS A 223 -14.17 1.94 -10.04
CA LYS A 223 -15.00 2.80 -10.87
C LYS A 223 -14.42 4.22 -10.98
N LYS A 224 -14.04 4.84 -9.87
CA LYS A 224 -13.43 6.17 -9.86
C LYS A 224 -12.10 6.22 -10.62
N ARG A 225 -11.29 5.16 -10.54
CA ARG A 225 -10.06 5.05 -11.33
C ARG A 225 -10.36 4.98 -12.83
N LYS A 226 -11.36 4.17 -13.21
CA LYS A 226 -11.79 4.04 -14.60
C LYS A 226 -12.33 5.35 -15.16
N GLU A 227 -13.21 6.04 -14.43
CA GLU A 227 -13.74 7.36 -14.81
C GLU A 227 -12.62 8.37 -15.09
N ARG A 228 -11.54 8.36 -14.28
CA ARG A 228 -10.36 9.20 -14.53
C ARG A 228 -9.62 8.84 -15.83
N MET A 229 -9.56 7.57 -16.20
CA MET A 229 -8.90 7.14 -17.44
C MET A 229 -9.75 7.48 -18.67
N ASP A 230 -11.07 7.33 -18.54
CA ASP A 230 -12.05 7.58 -19.60
C ASP A 230 -12.17 9.09 -19.86
N ASP A 231 -12.27 9.91 -18.82
CA ASP A 231 -12.33 11.38 -18.88
C ASP A 231 -11.24 12.07 -18.01
N PRO A 232 -10.00 12.16 -18.51
CA PRO A 232 -8.88 12.74 -17.78
C PRO A 232 -9.04 14.23 -17.46
N LEU A 233 -9.70 15.01 -18.34
CA LEU A 233 -9.80 16.46 -18.19
C LEU A 233 -10.86 16.83 -17.15
N SER A 234 -12.02 16.17 -17.16
CA SER A 234 -13.02 16.33 -16.10
C SER A 234 -12.46 15.89 -14.75
N SER A 235 -11.73 14.77 -14.70
CA SER A 235 -11.04 14.33 -13.48
C SER A 235 -10.00 15.35 -13.00
N PHE A 236 -9.27 16.00 -13.92
CA PHE A 236 -8.36 17.09 -13.59
C PHE A 236 -9.12 18.27 -12.98
N PHE A 237 -10.18 18.74 -13.64
CA PHE A 237 -11.00 19.83 -13.13
C PHE A 237 -11.56 19.53 -11.74
N GLY A 238 -12.14 18.34 -11.54
CA GLY A 238 -12.66 17.90 -10.24
C GLY A 238 -11.58 17.80 -9.14
N THR A 239 -10.33 17.51 -9.49
CA THR A 239 -9.21 17.48 -8.52
C THR A 239 -8.73 18.89 -8.16
N PHE A 240 -8.59 19.77 -9.15
CA PHE A 240 -7.87 21.04 -9.00
C PHE A 240 -8.78 22.27 -8.91
N GLY A 241 -10.09 22.12 -9.16
CA GLY A 241 -11.06 23.22 -9.22
C GLY A 241 -10.83 24.20 -10.37
N LYS A 242 -9.99 23.83 -11.34
CA LYS A 242 -9.62 24.68 -12.48
C LYS A 242 -9.31 23.86 -13.71
N LEU A 243 -9.51 24.48 -14.86
CA LEU A 243 -9.14 23.88 -16.14
C LEU A 243 -7.61 23.76 -16.25
N PRO A 244 -7.13 22.78 -17.05
CA PRO A 244 -5.74 22.73 -17.45
C PRO A 244 -5.26 24.05 -18.07
N PRO A 245 -3.96 24.38 -17.96
CA PRO A 245 -3.35 25.41 -18.79
C PRO A 245 -3.56 25.11 -20.28
N LYS A 246 -3.87 26.14 -21.07
CA LYS A 246 -4.07 26.02 -22.52
C LYS A 246 -2.83 25.41 -23.18
N GLY A 247 -3.03 24.40 -24.03
CA GLY A 247 -1.96 23.68 -24.72
C GLY A 247 -1.34 22.52 -23.91
N SER A 248 -1.80 22.27 -22.69
CA SER A 248 -1.33 21.16 -21.85
C SER A 248 -2.29 19.95 -21.81
N GLU A 249 -3.46 20.08 -22.43
CA GLU A 249 -4.56 19.11 -22.36
C GLU A 249 -4.14 17.74 -22.87
N GLU A 250 -3.54 17.67 -24.05
CA GLU A 250 -3.05 16.41 -24.65
C GLU A 250 -1.99 15.74 -23.78
N ALA A 251 -1.07 16.54 -23.23
CA ALA A 251 -0.03 16.03 -22.34
C ALA A 251 -0.64 15.43 -21.06
N ILE A 252 -1.65 16.07 -20.48
CA ILE A 252 -2.38 15.58 -19.30
C ILE A 252 -3.13 14.29 -19.62
N ILE A 253 -3.89 14.26 -20.73
CA ILE A 253 -4.63 13.08 -21.19
C ILE A 253 -3.67 11.90 -21.35
N ARG A 254 -2.57 12.11 -22.09
CA ARG A 254 -1.54 11.09 -22.31
C ARG A 254 -0.92 10.63 -21.01
N ASN A 255 -0.52 11.54 -20.13
CA ASN A 255 0.11 11.18 -18.85
C ASN A 255 -0.82 10.35 -17.95
N ILE A 256 -2.12 10.65 -17.93
CA ILE A 256 -3.11 9.89 -17.15
C ILE A 256 -3.31 8.51 -17.78
N ARG A 257 -3.52 8.43 -19.09
CA ARG A 257 -3.79 7.16 -19.79
C ARG A 257 -2.58 6.23 -19.85
N ASN A 258 -1.37 6.77 -19.82
CA ASN A 258 -0.14 5.97 -19.78
C ASN A 258 0.02 5.22 -18.45
N ILE A 259 -0.63 5.65 -17.37
CA ILE A 259 -0.65 4.90 -16.10
C ILE A 259 -1.81 3.89 -16.19
N ASN A 260 -1.56 2.78 -16.88
CA ASN A 260 -2.59 1.78 -17.19
C ASN A 260 -2.30 0.39 -16.63
N ASN A 261 -1.15 0.20 -15.99
CA ASN A 261 -0.81 -1.06 -15.35
C ASN A 261 -1.12 -1.01 -13.85
N PHE A 262 -2.18 -1.68 -13.45
CA PHE A 262 -2.56 -1.86 -12.05
C PHE A 262 -2.67 -3.35 -11.73
N LEU A 263 -2.50 -3.73 -10.46
CA LEU A 263 -2.69 -5.12 -10.00
C LEU A 263 -4.18 -5.49 -9.92
N ASP A 264 -5.07 -4.49 -9.98
CA ASP A 264 -6.52 -4.62 -10.10
C ASP A 264 -7.08 -5.12 -11.42
#